data_AF-A0A1I0QWQ7-F1
#
_entry.id   AF-A0A1I0QWQ7-F1
#
_cell.length_a   1.000
_cell.length_b   1.000
_cell.length_c   1.000
_cell.angle_alpha   90.00
_cell.angle_beta   90.00
_cell.angle_gamma   90.00
#
_symmetry.space_group_name_H-M   'P 1'
#
loop_
_entity.id
_entity.type
_entity.pdbx_description
1 polymer ?
#
loop_
_entity_poly.entity_id
_entity_poly.type
_entity_poly.pdbx_seq_one_letter_code
_entity_poly.pdbx_strand_id
1 'polypeptide(L)'
;MVACLVLFSFVYTLVGCVRYVKIKKQTEYHEGVSEVEEYVLSELGDYIVFREPKINEDYHRIDWFVVFTTSYMCNESQLEEHPIIETMERTRVLLNEYLADNPECIFCDYDFRVAFQIAPDKSPRSTIYYSTVGEIMNYSFITSDECGSILSSVDYYGELDSESVSFISGDSIYEIKLNFGNVQDADEVLTIIDQMPNLQYVFVDESFVSELESERPDITFIGK
;
A
#
# COMPACT_ATOMS: atom_id res chain seq x y z
N MET A 1 25.76 -29.73 -34.84
CA MET A 1 26.49 -29.01 -33.77
C MET A 1 26.44 -27.48 -33.91
N VAL A 2 26.41 -26.91 -35.13
CA VAL A 2 26.33 -25.45 -35.34
C VAL A 2 24.95 -24.86 -34.99
N ALA A 3 23.86 -25.60 -35.21
CA ALA A 3 22.50 -25.13 -34.91
C ALA A 3 22.23 -24.85 -33.42
N CYS A 4 22.82 -25.64 -32.50
CA CYS A 4 22.64 -25.43 -31.05
C CYS A 4 23.38 -24.20 -30.52
N LEU A 5 24.53 -23.84 -31.11
CA LEU A 5 25.32 -22.66 -30.72
C LEU A 5 24.65 -21.34 -31.12
N VAL A 6 23.98 -21.31 -32.28
CA VAL A 6 23.22 -20.15 -32.75
C VAL A 6 21.97 -19.93 -31.89
N LEU A 7 21.26 -21.01 -31.53
CA LEU A 7 20.10 -20.95 -30.64
C LEU A 7 20.47 -20.47 -29.22
N PHE A 8 21.59 -20.95 -28.67
CA PHE A 8 22.11 -20.47 -27.38
C PHE A 8 22.49 -18.97 -27.43
N SER A 9 23.15 -18.51 -28.49
CA SER A 9 23.53 -17.10 -28.64
C SER A 9 22.32 -16.15 -28.79
N PHE A 10 21.24 -16.59 -29.46
CA PHE A 10 19.99 -15.83 -29.57
C PHE A 10 19.24 -15.75 -28.24
N VAL A 11 19.21 -16.83 -27.45
CA VAL A 11 18.57 -16.83 -26.13
C VAL A 11 19.34 -15.94 -25.15
N TYR A 12 20.67 -15.95 -25.16
CA TYR A 12 21.47 -15.07 -24.29
C TYR A 12 21.34 -13.58 -24.62
N THR A 13 21.18 -13.22 -25.90
CA THR A 13 20.95 -11.82 -26.30
C THR A 13 19.55 -11.35 -25.94
N LEU A 14 18.52 -12.20 -26.08
CA LEU A 14 17.15 -11.89 -25.65
C LEU A 14 17.06 -11.76 -24.12
N VAL A 15 17.67 -12.68 -23.35
CA VAL A 15 17.72 -12.60 -21.88
C VAL A 15 18.50 -11.37 -21.41
N GLY A 16 19.58 -11.01 -22.10
CA GLY A 16 20.36 -9.79 -21.85
C GLY A 16 19.56 -8.51 -22.12
N CYS A 17 18.77 -8.47 -23.20
CA CYS A 17 17.91 -7.34 -23.52
C CYS A 17 16.77 -7.18 -22.49
N VAL A 18 16.12 -8.29 -22.10
CA VAL A 18 15.05 -8.26 -21.09
C VAL A 18 15.60 -7.80 -19.73
N ARG A 19 16.78 -8.26 -19.32
CA ARG A 19 17.43 -7.79 -18.08
C ARG A 19 17.86 -6.33 -18.15
N TYR A 20 18.42 -5.88 -19.27
CA TYR A 20 18.82 -4.48 -19.44
C TYR A 20 17.61 -3.53 -19.43
N VAL A 21 16.53 -3.89 -20.12
CA VAL A 21 15.27 -3.12 -20.10
C VAL A 21 14.69 -3.06 -18.69
N LYS A 22 14.69 -4.18 -17.95
CA LYS A 22 14.23 -4.23 -16.56
C LYS A 22 15.07 -3.35 -15.62
N ILE A 23 16.40 -3.43 -15.71
CA ILE A 23 17.32 -2.61 -14.90
C ILE A 23 17.13 -1.12 -15.23
N LYS A 24 17.06 -0.77 -16.52
CA LYS A 24 16.87 0.61 -16.96
C LYS A 24 15.56 1.20 -16.43
N LYS A 25 14.45 0.46 -16.56
CA LYS A 25 13.14 0.87 -16.01
C LYS A 25 13.18 1.02 -14.48
N GLN A 26 13.87 0.13 -13.78
CA GLN A 26 14.00 0.19 -12.32
C GLN A 26 14.84 1.40 -11.86
N THR A 27 15.91 1.74 -12.59
CA THR A 27 16.71 2.94 -12.31
C THR A 27 15.95 4.23 -12.61
N GLU A 28 15.27 4.31 -13.76
CA GLU A 28 14.41 5.46 -14.10
C GLU A 28 13.29 5.64 -13.07
N TYR A 29 12.72 4.54 -12.56
CA TYR A 29 11.76 4.61 -11.47
C TYR A 29 12.38 5.14 -10.18
N HIS A 30 13.55 4.64 -9.78
CA HIS A 30 14.19 5.03 -8.53
C HIS A 30 14.52 6.53 -8.46
N GLU A 31 14.94 7.13 -9.58
CA GLU A 31 15.17 8.57 -9.68
C GLU A 31 13.86 9.38 -9.66
N GLY A 32 12.78 8.85 -10.25
CA GLY A 32 11.47 9.50 -10.24
C GLY A 32 10.77 9.43 -8.88
N VAL A 33 11.05 8.39 -8.07
CA VAL A 33 10.47 8.27 -6.73
C VAL A 33 11.31 8.86 -5.61
N SER A 34 12.60 9.14 -5.82
CA SER A 34 13.44 9.66 -4.72
C SER A 34 12.91 11.00 -4.18
N GLU A 35 12.37 11.86 -5.04
CA GLU A 35 11.84 13.17 -4.61
C GLU A 35 10.58 13.02 -3.72
N VAL A 36 9.69 12.08 -4.06
CA VAL A 36 8.51 11.79 -3.23
C VAL A 36 8.87 11.02 -1.96
N GLU A 37 9.88 10.14 -1.99
CA GLU A 37 10.43 9.54 -0.75
C GLU A 37 10.98 10.64 0.17
N GLU A 38 11.77 11.57 -0.35
CA GLU A 38 12.33 12.69 0.40
C GLU A 38 11.24 13.61 0.97
N TYR A 39 10.19 13.90 0.20
CA TYR A 39 9.03 14.65 0.68
C TYR A 39 8.38 13.99 1.89
N VAL A 40 8.06 12.69 1.79
CA VAL A 40 7.44 11.94 2.89
C VAL A 40 8.39 11.84 4.10
N LEU A 41 9.67 11.57 3.87
CA LEU A 41 10.67 11.41 4.94
C LEU A 41 11.00 12.73 5.64
N SER A 42 10.75 13.88 5.02
CA SER A 42 10.90 15.18 5.68
C SER A 42 9.96 15.35 6.89
N GLU A 43 8.82 14.66 6.86
CA GLU A 43 7.80 14.67 7.92
C GLU A 43 7.81 13.38 8.76
N LEU A 44 8.15 12.23 8.15
CA LEU A 44 7.99 10.92 8.77
C LEU A 44 9.31 10.11 8.92
N GLY A 45 10.46 10.71 8.64
CA GLY A 45 11.76 10.02 8.61
C GLY A 45 12.22 9.43 9.95
N ASP A 46 11.65 9.88 11.07
CA ASP A 46 11.90 9.28 12.38
C ASP A 46 11.15 7.94 12.57
N TYR A 47 10.04 7.75 11.86
CA TYR A 47 9.13 6.61 12.03
C TYR A 47 9.33 5.54 10.97
N ILE A 48 9.66 5.93 9.74
CA ILE A 48 9.73 5.03 8.59
C ILE A 48 10.99 5.25 7.72
N VAL A 49 11.30 4.25 6.91
CA VAL A 49 12.24 4.33 5.80
C VAL A 49 11.67 3.63 4.57
N PHE A 50 11.99 4.14 3.38
CA PHE A 50 11.68 3.46 2.14
C PHE A 50 12.76 2.41 1.81
N ARG A 51 12.33 1.30 1.21
CA ARG A 51 13.23 0.37 0.52
C ARG A 51 13.09 0.56 -0.97
N GLU A 52 14.12 0.11 -1.68
CA GLU A 52 14.11 0.12 -3.14
C GLU A 52 12.81 -0.50 -3.69
N PRO A 53 12.06 0.28 -4.48
CA PRO A 53 10.81 -0.16 -5.09
C PRO A 53 11.03 -1.28 -6.10
N LYS A 54 10.00 -2.11 -6.32
CA LYS A 54 10.07 -3.25 -7.22
C LYS A 54 8.97 -3.23 -8.25
N ILE A 55 9.38 -3.32 -9.51
CA ILE A 55 8.45 -3.52 -10.62
C ILE A 55 8.05 -4.99 -10.68
N ASN A 56 6.74 -5.23 -10.58
CA ASN A 56 6.09 -6.52 -10.75
C ASN A 56 5.37 -6.56 -12.10
N GLU A 57 6.07 -7.06 -13.11
CA GLU A 57 5.56 -7.11 -14.49
C GLU A 57 4.38 -8.09 -14.66
N ASP A 58 4.24 -9.09 -13.78
CA ASP A 58 3.14 -10.06 -13.87
C ASP A 58 1.79 -9.42 -13.51
N TYR A 59 1.80 -8.42 -12.63
CA TYR A 59 0.63 -7.66 -12.20
C TYR A 59 0.61 -6.24 -12.75
N HIS A 60 1.55 -5.87 -13.63
CA HIS A 60 1.73 -4.51 -14.13
C HIS A 60 1.71 -3.45 -13.01
N ARG A 61 2.41 -3.75 -11.91
CA ARG A 61 2.36 -2.98 -10.67
C ARG A 61 3.76 -2.63 -10.16
N ILE A 62 3.86 -1.53 -9.43
CA ILE A 62 5.04 -1.15 -8.69
C ILE A 62 4.77 -1.28 -7.20
N ASP A 63 5.61 -2.10 -6.57
CA ASP A 63 5.58 -2.39 -5.15
C ASP A 63 6.59 -1.50 -4.42
N TRP A 64 6.08 -0.55 -3.65
CA TRP A 64 6.85 0.33 -2.79
C TRP A 64 6.79 -0.19 -1.37
N PHE A 65 7.94 -0.33 -0.71
CA PHE A 65 8.00 -0.91 0.63
C PHE A 65 8.42 0.15 1.63
N VAL A 66 7.52 0.42 2.58
CA VAL A 66 7.76 1.31 3.71
C VAL A 66 8.03 0.46 4.93
N VAL A 67 9.16 0.67 5.59
CA VAL A 67 9.57 -0.08 6.78
C VAL A 67 9.54 0.83 7.99
N PHE A 68 8.83 0.41 9.03
CA PHE A 68 8.88 1.10 10.32
C PHE A 68 10.26 0.95 10.96
N THR A 69 10.84 2.05 11.43
CA THR A 69 12.16 2.03 12.05
C THR A 69 12.11 1.31 13.38
N THR A 70 13.19 0.60 13.71
CA THR A 70 13.31 -0.03 15.04
C THR A 70 13.24 0.99 16.17
N SER A 71 13.87 2.15 15.99
CA SER A 71 13.87 3.20 17.02
C SER A 71 12.46 3.61 17.39
N TYR A 72 11.58 3.75 16.39
CA TYR A 72 10.15 3.99 16.60
C TYR A 72 9.44 2.77 17.21
N MET A 73 9.60 1.59 16.62
CA MET A 73 8.90 0.36 17.05
C MET A 73 9.27 -0.12 18.47
N CYS A 74 10.40 0.34 19.01
CA CYS A 74 10.88 0.05 20.37
C CYS A 74 10.63 1.20 21.36
N ASN A 75 9.99 2.30 20.95
CA ASN A 75 9.70 3.44 21.79
C ASN A 75 8.19 3.54 22.06
N GLU A 76 7.78 3.04 23.23
CA GLU A 76 6.37 3.01 23.65
C GLU A 76 5.74 4.41 23.66
N SER A 77 6.49 5.43 24.09
CA SER A 77 5.99 6.81 24.11
C SER A 77 5.70 7.32 22.70
N GLN A 78 6.55 6.99 21.71
CA GLN A 78 6.30 7.38 20.32
C GLN A 78 5.13 6.59 19.72
N LEU A 79 4.95 5.33 20.08
CA LEU A 79 3.81 4.53 19.62
C LEU A 79 2.48 4.98 20.24
N GLU A 80 2.51 5.54 21.46
CA GLU A 80 1.34 6.13 22.09
C GLU A 80 0.98 7.49 21.47
N GLU A 81 1.98 8.33 21.20
CA GLU A 81 1.78 9.65 20.58
C GLU A 81 1.45 9.57 19.09
N HIS A 82 2.08 8.63 18.38
CA HIS A 82 1.91 8.39 16.95
C HIS A 82 1.75 6.90 16.70
N PRO A 83 0.53 6.34 16.79
CA PRO A 83 0.29 4.94 16.50
C PRO A 83 0.66 4.55 15.07
N ILE A 84 0.85 3.25 14.85
CA ILE A 84 1.26 2.69 13.55
C ILE A 84 0.27 3.11 12.46
N ILE A 85 -1.04 3.02 12.76
CA ILE A 85 -2.10 3.41 11.84
C ILE A 85 -2.05 4.89 11.45
N GLU A 86 -1.78 5.79 12.39
CA GLU A 86 -1.61 7.21 12.10
C GLU A 86 -0.43 7.42 11.15
N THR A 87 0.68 6.72 11.37
CA THR A 87 1.86 6.84 10.51
C THR A 87 1.59 6.29 9.09
N MET A 88 0.87 5.17 8.97
CA MET A 88 0.44 4.64 7.67
C MET A 88 -0.46 5.64 6.94
N GLU A 89 -1.41 6.24 7.65
CA GLU A 89 -2.33 7.18 7.08
C GLU A 89 -1.66 8.49 6.67
N ARG A 90 -0.82 9.06 7.53
CA ARG A 90 -0.04 10.27 7.19
C ARG A 90 0.85 10.04 5.98
N THR A 91 1.41 8.83 5.83
CA THR A 91 2.15 8.44 4.63
C THR A 91 1.24 8.49 3.40
N ARG A 92 0.03 7.92 3.45
CA ARG A 92 -0.94 7.94 2.34
C ARG A 92 -1.33 9.35 1.95
N VAL A 93 -1.62 10.21 2.93
CA VAL A 93 -1.99 11.62 2.71
C VAL A 93 -0.86 12.38 2.03
N LEU A 94 0.37 12.30 2.55
CA LEU A 94 1.54 12.96 1.95
C LEU A 94 1.82 12.47 0.52
N LEU A 95 1.70 11.17 0.28
CA LEU A 95 1.84 10.61 -1.07
C LEU A 95 0.77 11.17 -2.01
N ASN A 96 -0.49 11.20 -1.59
CA ASN A 96 -1.58 11.74 -2.41
C ASN A 96 -1.43 13.24 -2.68
N GLU A 97 -1.00 14.03 -1.70
CA GLU A 97 -0.70 15.45 -1.87
C GLU A 97 0.42 15.65 -2.90
N TYR A 98 1.53 14.94 -2.75
CA TYR A 98 2.65 15.05 -3.68
C TYR A 98 2.26 14.64 -5.10
N LEU A 99 1.56 13.52 -5.27
CA LEU A 99 1.14 13.01 -6.58
C LEU A 99 0.09 13.90 -7.24
N ALA A 100 -0.77 14.57 -6.46
CA ALA A 100 -1.72 15.54 -6.98
C ALA A 100 -1.02 16.79 -7.54
N ASP A 101 0.05 17.24 -6.88
CA ASP A 101 0.85 18.39 -7.33
C ASP A 101 1.84 18.05 -8.46
N ASN A 102 2.23 16.78 -8.58
CA ASN A 102 3.21 16.28 -9.55
C ASN A 102 2.63 15.09 -10.37
N PRO A 103 1.59 15.32 -11.19
CA PRO A 103 0.89 14.25 -11.90
C PRO A 103 1.78 13.51 -12.91
N GLU A 104 2.90 14.09 -13.35
CA GLU A 104 3.91 13.45 -14.18
C GLU A 104 4.69 12.34 -13.46
N CYS A 105 4.71 12.34 -12.13
CA CYS A 105 5.27 11.27 -11.30
C CYS A 105 4.33 10.05 -11.24
N ILE A 106 3.07 10.19 -11.65
CA ILE A 106 2.16 9.07 -11.81
C ILE A 106 2.58 8.32 -13.06
N PHE A 107 3.30 7.21 -12.87
CA PHE A 107 3.65 6.28 -13.93
C PHE A 107 2.37 5.66 -14.50
N CYS A 108 1.75 6.32 -15.50
CA CYS A 108 0.45 5.93 -16.09
C CYS A 108 0.40 4.51 -16.65
N ASP A 109 1.55 3.84 -16.75
CA ASP A 109 1.69 2.48 -17.22
C ASP A 109 1.72 1.45 -16.07
N TYR A 110 1.65 1.85 -14.80
CA TYR A 110 1.70 0.89 -13.70
C TYR A 110 0.79 1.29 -12.54
N ASP A 111 0.18 0.26 -11.94
CA ASP A 111 -0.49 0.39 -10.64
C ASP A 111 0.53 0.57 -9.52
N PHE A 112 0.14 1.20 -8.42
CA PHE A 112 0.93 1.42 -7.21
C PHE A 112 0.37 0.65 -6.04
N ARG A 113 1.26 -0.04 -5.34
CA ARG A 113 1.01 -0.55 -4.00
C ARG A 113 2.13 -0.10 -3.08
N VAL A 114 1.76 0.56 -1.99
CA VAL A 114 2.66 0.84 -0.88
C VAL A 114 2.35 -0.15 0.23
N ALA A 115 3.31 -1.01 0.54
CA ALA A 115 3.20 -2.02 1.57
C ALA A 115 4.01 -1.60 2.80
N PHE A 116 3.34 -1.49 3.94
CA PHE A 116 3.93 -1.16 5.23
C PHE A 116 4.44 -2.41 5.92
N GLN A 117 5.67 -2.36 6.42
CA GLN A 117 6.43 -3.52 6.85
C GLN A 117 7.07 -3.31 8.21
N ILE A 118 6.99 -4.33 9.06
CA ILE A 118 7.67 -4.37 10.35
C ILE A 118 8.72 -5.48 10.34
N ALA A 119 9.89 -5.19 10.91
CA ALA A 119 10.91 -6.21 11.15
C ALA A 119 10.38 -7.24 12.17
N PRO A 120 10.49 -8.55 11.92
CA PRO A 120 9.86 -9.58 12.75
C PRO A 120 10.37 -9.62 14.21
N ASP A 121 11.57 -9.10 14.46
CA ASP A 121 12.19 -8.97 15.79
C ASP A 121 12.25 -7.52 16.29
N LYS A 122 11.57 -6.59 15.60
CA LYS A 122 11.67 -5.14 15.78
C LYS A 122 13.11 -4.62 15.73
N SER A 123 14.10 -5.38 15.24
CA SER A 123 15.53 -5.04 15.34
C SER A 123 16.04 -4.25 14.14
N PRO A 124 17.02 -3.32 14.30
CA PRO A 124 17.46 -2.42 13.23
C PRO A 124 18.35 -3.13 12.19
N ARG A 125 18.55 -4.45 12.35
CA ARG A 125 19.47 -5.27 11.56
C ARG A 125 18.82 -6.57 11.07
N SER A 126 17.49 -6.68 11.14
CA SER A 126 16.78 -7.91 10.78
C SER A 126 17.02 -8.26 9.31
N THR A 127 17.60 -9.44 9.07
CA THR A 127 17.75 -10.04 7.73
C THR A 127 16.63 -11.03 7.40
N ILE A 128 15.58 -11.06 8.24
CA ILE A 128 14.46 -12.02 8.15
C ILE A 128 13.28 -11.34 7.46
N TYR A 129 12.41 -12.14 6.84
CA TYR A 129 11.17 -11.75 6.15
C TYR A 129 10.40 -10.70 6.97
N TYR A 130 10.27 -9.49 6.43
CA TYR A 130 9.39 -8.46 6.96
C TYR A 130 7.94 -8.93 6.88
N SER A 131 7.15 -8.64 7.90
CA SER A 131 5.70 -8.85 7.88
C SER A 131 5.02 -7.60 7.37
N THR A 132 4.13 -7.74 6.39
CA THR A 132 3.25 -6.64 5.97
C THR A 132 2.20 -6.41 7.05
N VAL A 133 1.99 -5.15 7.42
CA VAL A 133 1.03 -4.69 8.45
C VAL A 133 0.04 -3.66 7.90
N GLY A 134 0.09 -3.40 6.61
CA GLY A 134 -0.87 -2.57 5.92
C GLY A 134 -0.48 -2.38 4.47
N GLU A 135 -1.47 -2.08 3.63
CA GLU A 135 -1.30 -1.79 2.22
C GLU A 135 -2.22 -0.62 1.82
N ILE A 136 -1.69 0.29 1.01
CA ILE A 136 -2.45 1.36 0.35
C ILE A 136 -2.16 1.30 -1.15
N MET A 137 -3.19 1.46 -1.96
CA MET A 137 -3.17 1.19 -3.40
C MET A 137 -3.96 2.23 -4.18
N ASN A 138 -3.55 2.47 -5.42
CA ASN A 138 -4.27 3.33 -6.36
C ASN A 138 -5.20 2.56 -7.32
N TYR A 139 -5.33 1.26 -7.10
CA TYR A 139 -6.15 0.36 -7.91
C TYR A 139 -7.14 -0.34 -7.01
N SER A 140 -8.28 -0.74 -7.59
CA SER A 140 -9.33 -1.40 -6.84
C SER A 140 -9.02 -2.87 -6.57
N PHE A 141 -9.51 -3.43 -5.45
CA PHE A 141 -9.49 -4.89 -5.26
C PHE A 141 -10.53 -5.62 -6.12
N ILE A 142 -11.45 -4.89 -6.77
CA ILE A 142 -12.61 -5.43 -7.49
C ILE A 142 -12.50 -5.17 -8.99
N THR A 143 -12.20 -3.93 -9.37
CA THR A 143 -12.08 -3.55 -10.78
C THR A 143 -10.63 -3.68 -11.25
N SER A 144 -10.42 -4.33 -12.39
CA SER A 144 -9.10 -4.48 -13.03
C SER A 144 -8.65 -3.23 -13.77
N ASP A 145 -9.52 -2.22 -13.83
CA ASP A 145 -9.33 -1.02 -14.62
C ASP A 145 -9.23 0.13 -13.63
N GLU A 146 -8.00 0.62 -13.42
CA GLU A 146 -7.64 2.03 -13.31
C GLU A 146 -6.28 2.17 -12.63
N CYS A 147 -5.27 2.67 -13.37
CA CYS A 147 -4.18 3.41 -12.73
C CYS A 147 -4.78 4.69 -12.16
N GLY A 148 -5.33 4.61 -10.94
CA GLY A 148 -5.82 5.78 -10.23
C GLY A 148 -4.69 6.76 -9.94
N SER A 149 -4.99 8.05 -9.91
CA SER A 149 -4.01 9.07 -9.52
C SER A 149 -3.85 9.20 -7.99
N ILE A 150 -4.66 8.45 -7.22
CA ILE A 150 -4.80 8.58 -5.77
C ILE A 150 -4.74 7.20 -5.14
N LEU A 151 -4.04 7.08 -4.02
CA LEU A 151 -4.05 5.90 -3.14
C LEU A 151 -5.37 5.88 -2.34
N SER A 152 -6.39 5.25 -2.94
CA SER A 152 -7.78 5.25 -2.48
C SER A 152 -8.27 3.92 -1.91
N SER A 153 -7.55 2.82 -2.16
CA SER A 153 -7.89 1.50 -1.65
C SER A 153 -6.94 1.14 -0.51
N VAL A 154 -7.47 0.78 0.65
CA VAL A 154 -6.67 0.60 1.88
C VAL A 154 -6.98 -0.73 2.58
N ASP A 155 -5.97 -1.29 3.22
CA ASP A 155 -6.07 -2.44 4.11
C ASP A 155 -5.07 -2.25 5.25
N TYR A 156 -5.56 -2.03 6.47
CA TYR A 156 -4.70 -1.78 7.64
C TYR A 156 -4.41 -3.05 8.45
N TYR A 157 -4.72 -4.24 7.92
CA TYR A 157 -4.30 -5.56 8.44
C TYR A 157 -4.58 -5.76 9.94
N GLY A 158 -5.69 -5.19 10.42
CA GLY A 158 -6.15 -5.30 11.80
C GLY A 158 -5.71 -4.19 12.75
N GLU A 159 -4.98 -3.19 12.26
CA GLU A 159 -4.64 -1.98 13.04
C GLU A 159 -5.81 -0.98 13.12
N LEU A 160 -6.83 -1.15 12.27
CA LEU A 160 -8.03 -0.29 12.25
C LEU A 160 -9.18 -0.89 13.04
N ASP A 161 -9.70 -0.11 13.98
CA ASP A 161 -10.90 -0.37 14.77
C ASP A 161 -11.65 0.96 15.03
N SER A 162 -12.75 0.88 15.79
CA SER A 162 -13.57 2.05 16.13
C SER A 162 -12.84 3.10 16.99
N GLU A 163 -11.79 2.74 17.72
CA GLU A 163 -11.00 3.68 18.52
C GLU A 163 -9.94 4.38 17.65
N SER A 164 -9.36 3.64 16.71
CA SER A 164 -8.27 4.11 15.87
C SER A 164 -8.71 4.79 14.57
N VAL A 165 -9.98 4.68 14.19
CA VAL A 165 -10.52 5.35 12.97
C VAL A 165 -10.36 6.87 13.01
N SER A 166 -10.27 7.48 14.20
CA SER A 166 -10.06 8.93 14.34
C SER A 166 -8.74 9.43 13.75
N PHE A 167 -7.77 8.53 13.51
CA PHE A 167 -6.52 8.85 12.83
C PHE A 167 -6.62 8.84 11.30
N ILE A 168 -7.76 8.41 10.74
CA ILE A 168 -7.94 8.22 9.29
C ILE A 168 -8.58 9.44 8.63
N SER A 169 -8.00 9.89 7.51
CA SER A 169 -8.57 10.89 6.62
C SER A 169 -9.41 10.21 5.52
N GLY A 170 -10.68 9.94 5.84
CA GLY A 170 -11.57 9.14 5.00
C GLY A 170 -11.98 9.75 3.65
N ASP A 171 -11.73 11.04 3.41
CA ASP A 171 -12.23 11.76 2.23
C ASP A 171 -11.69 11.22 0.90
N SER A 172 -10.54 10.58 0.90
CA SER A 172 -9.90 10.03 -0.31
C SER A 172 -9.90 8.50 -0.34
N ILE A 173 -10.65 7.85 0.57
CA ILE A 173 -10.77 6.39 0.64
C ILE A 173 -12.08 5.97 -0.02
N TYR A 174 -11.97 5.12 -1.03
CA TYR A 174 -13.08 4.60 -1.82
C TYR A 174 -13.32 3.13 -1.55
N GLU A 175 -12.30 2.43 -1.07
CA GLU A 175 -12.36 1.00 -0.83
C GLU A 175 -11.51 0.63 0.39
N ILE A 176 -12.08 -0.21 1.26
CA ILE A 176 -11.40 -0.66 2.47
C ILE A 176 -11.60 -2.14 2.73
N LYS A 177 -10.55 -2.79 3.26
CA LYS A 177 -10.64 -4.12 3.84
C LYS A 177 -10.65 -4.06 5.36
N LEU A 178 -11.71 -4.61 5.94
CA LEU A 178 -11.91 -4.78 7.39
C LEU A 178 -12.01 -6.26 7.78
N ASN A 179 -11.83 -7.18 6.81
CA ASN A 179 -12.03 -8.62 6.98
C ASN A 179 -10.85 -9.35 7.65
N PHE A 180 -9.78 -8.63 8.01
CA PHE A 180 -8.63 -9.15 8.75
C PHE A 180 -8.39 -8.22 9.94
N GLY A 181 -8.88 -8.53 11.14
CA GLY A 181 -8.62 -7.62 12.25
C GLY A 181 -9.44 -7.74 13.51
N ASN A 182 -9.37 -6.65 14.27
CA ASN A 182 -9.99 -6.44 15.57
C ASN A 182 -11.48 -6.07 15.49
N VAL A 183 -12.03 -5.87 14.29
CA VAL A 183 -13.44 -5.54 14.12
C VAL A 183 -14.31 -6.68 14.62
N GLN A 184 -15.10 -6.42 15.67
CA GLN A 184 -15.82 -7.47 16.40
C GLN A 184 -17.25 -7.69 15.89
N ASP A 185 -17.89 -6.65 15.34
CA ASP A 185 -19.30 -6.68 14.95
C ASP A 185 -19.66 -5.64 13.88
N ALA A 186 -20.92 -5.70 13.42
CA ALA A 186 -21.44 -4.79 12.40
C ALA A 186 -21.53 -3.33 12.87
N ASP A 187 -21.79 -3.07 14.15
CA ASP A 187 -21.87 -1.70 14.70
C ASP A 187 -20.50 -1.01 14.66
N GLU A 188 -19.43 -1.76 14.92
CA GLU A 188 -18.06 -1.28 14.76
C GLU A 188 -17.72 -0.98 13.31
N VAL A 189 -18.11 -1.84 12.36
CA VAL A 189 -17.96 -1.55 10.92
C VAL A 189 -18.67 -0.24 10.57
N LEU A 190 -19.92 -0.06 11.00
CA LEU A 190 -20.69 1.16 10.75
C LEU A 190 -19.97 2.41 11.29
N THR A 191 -19.43 2.32 12.50
CA THR A 191 -18.65 3.41 13.12
C THR A 191 -17.44 3.80 12.27
N ILE A 192 -16.72 2.80 11.74
CA ILE A 192 -15.54 3.03 10.90
C ILE A 192 -15.93 3.68 9.58
N ILE A 193 -16.91 3.13 8.86
CA ILE A 193 -17.26 3.59 7.51
C ILE A 193 -17.97 4.95 7.52
N ASP A 194 -18.63 5.33 8.62
CA ASP A 194 -19.22 6.65 8.78
C ASP A 194 -18.16 7.78 8.81
N GLN A 195 -16.88 7.47 9.03
CA GLN A 195 -15.77 8.43 8.89
C GLN A 195 -15.23 8.52 7.45
N MET A 196 -15.77 7.74 6.50
CA MET A 196 -15.28 7.63 5.13
C MET A 196 -16.40 7.98 4.13
N PRO A 197 -16.66 9.28 3.89
CA PRO A 197 -17.86 9.71 3.17
C PRO A 197 -17.91 9.31 1.69
N ASN A 198 -16.76 8.98 1.09
CA ASN A 198 -16.64 8.60 -0.32
C ASN A 198 -16.49 7.08 -0.52
N LEU A 199 -16.66 6.30 0.54
CA LEU A 199 -16.50 4.86 0.50
C LEU A 199 -17.56 4.21 -0.40
N GLN A 200 -17.12 3.35 -1.31
CA GLN A 200 -17.97 2.61 -2.24
C GLN A 200 -17.96 1.11 -1.97
N TYR A 201 -16.81 0.59 -1.52
CA TYR A 201 -16.58 -0.84 -1.37
C TYR A 201 -15.97 -1.18 -0.03
N VAL A 202 -16.54 -2.17 0.66
CA VAL A 202 -16.08 -2.60 1.98
C VAL A 202 -15.99 -4.12 2.02
N PHE A 203 -14.80 -4.65 2.26
CA PHE A 203 -14.64 -6.08 2.52
C PHE A 203 -14.78 -6.35 4.02
N VAL A 204 -15.67 -7.26 4.36
CA VAL A 204 -16.03 -7.63 5.73
C VAL A 204 -16.17 -9.15 5.84
N ASP A 205 -16.37 -9.65 7.05
CA ASP A 205 -16.81 -11.03 7.26
C ASP A 205 -18.21 -11.23 6.62
N GLU A 206 -18.40 -12.35 5.92
CA GLU A 206 -19.66 -12.69 5.24
C GLU A 206 -20.88 -12.61 6.17
N SER A 207 -20.71 -12.88 7.47
CA SER A 207 -21.80 -12.84 8.45
C SER A 207 -22.40 -11.45 8.67
N PHE A 208 -21.67 -10.38 8.36
CA PHE A 208 -22.14 -9.00 8.56
C PHE A 208 -22.82 -8.40 7.32
N VAL A 209 -22.62 -8.98 6.14
CA VAL A 209 -23.00 -8.38 4.85
C VAL A 209 -24.47 -7.98 4.80
N SER A 210 -25.38 -8.91 5.09
CA SER A 210 -26.83 -8.63 4.97
C SER A 210 -27.34 -7.56 5.93
N GLU A 211 -26.72 -7.45 7.11
CA GLU A 211 -27.06 -6.42 8.10
C GLU A 211 -26.56 -5.05 7.64
N LEU A 212 -25.29 -4.98 7.22
CA LEU A 212 -24.65 -3.76 6.76
C LEU A 212 -25.29 -3.20 5.47
N GLU A 213 -25.64 -4.05 4.52
CA GLU A 213 -26.35 -3.66 3.29
C GLU A 213 -27.72 -3.04 3.58
N SER A 214 -28.40 -3.48 4.64
CA SER A 214 -29.67 -2.89 5.07
C SER A 214 -29.49 -1.48 5.65
N GLU A 215 -28.39 -1.24 6.36
CA GLU A 215 -28.10 0.04 7.03
C GLU A 215 -27.40 1.07 6.13
N ARG A 216 -26.63 0.61 5.14
CA ARG A 216 -25.89 1.44 4.17
C ARG A 216 -26.09 0.92 2.74
N PRO A 217 -27.28 1.10 2.15
CA PRO A 217 -27.60 0.55 0.83
C PRO A 217 -26.80 1.17 -0.33
N ASP A 218 -26.16 2.31 -0.11
CA ASP A 218 -25.34 3.00 -1.11
C ASP A 218 -23.89 2.47 -1.16
N ILE A 219 -23.51 1.59 -0.22
CA ILE A 219 -22.19 0.97 -0.13
C ILE A 219 -22.30 -0.50 -0.54
N THR A 220 -21.34 -0.98 -1.33
CA THR A 220 -21.24 -2.40 -1.68
C THR A 220 -20.39 -3.14 -0.65
N PHE A 221 -21.01 -4.06 0.09
CA PHE A 221 -20.31 -4.94 1.03
C PHE A 221 -19.93 -6.26 0.37
N ILE A 222 -18.71 -6.74 0.62
CA ILE A 222 -18.17 -7.97 0.04
C ILE A 222 -17.71 -8.89 1.16
N GLY A 223 -18.43 -10.00 1.33
CA GLY A 223 -18.08 -11.03 2.29
C GLY A 223 -16.89 -11.88 1.84
N LYS A 224 -16.03 -12.23 2.80
CA LYS A 224 -14.89 -13.13 2.62
C LYS A 224 -14.77 -14.15 3.73
#